data_AF-A0A917JEC6-F1
#
_entry.id   AF-A0A917JEC6-F1
#
_cell.length_a   1.000
_cell.length_b   1.000
_cell.length_c   1.000
_cell.angle_alpha   90.00
_cell.angle_beta   90.00
_cell.angle_gamma   90.00
#
_symmetry.space_group_name_H-M   'P 1'
#
loop_
_entity.id
_entity.type
_entity.pdbx_description
1 polymer ?
#
loop_
_entity_poly.entity_id
_entity_poly.type
_entity_poly.pdbx_seq_one_letter_code
_entity_poly.pdbx_strand_id
1 'polypeptide(L)' 'MQPLPWTKKSLPEGYRITTWKDAAGNDKYSVFWGDDRLMSFASKQDAFNYALLVHEQQQQGKHL' A
#
# COMPACT_ATOMS: atom_id res chain seq x y z
N MET A 1 4.22 31.24 -0.61
CA MET A 1 4.95 29.96 -0.53
C MET A 1 4.02 28.87 -1.05
N GLN A 2 4.32 28.28 -2.21
CA GLN A 2 3.55 27.16 -2.75
C GLN A 2 3.88 25.88 -1.98
N PRO A 3 2.90 25.02 -1.64
CA PRO A 3 3.19 23.78 -0.94
C PRO A 3 4.03 22.85 -1.83
N LEU A 4 5.09 22.28 -1.25
CA LEU A 4 5.96 21.32 -1.91
C LEU A 4 5.18 20.07 -2.35
N PRO A 5 5.45 19.51 -3.55
CA PRO A 5 4.64 18.45 -4.17
C PRO A 5 4.64 17.09 -3.43
N TRP A 6 5.47 16.92 -2.39
CA TRP A 6 5.59 15.67 -1.62
C TRP A 6 4.62 15.55 -0.43
N THR A 7 3.73 16.53 -0.22
CA THR A 7 2.84 16.58 0.95
C THR A 7 1.62 15.66 0.88
N LYS A 8 1.53 14.76 -0.11
CA LYS A 8 0.57 13.65 -0.12
C LYS A 8 1.31 12.34 -0.36
N LYS A 9 1.78 11.68 0.71
CA LYS A 9 2.02 10.23 0.70
C LYS A 9 0.68 9.52 0.58
N SER A 10 0.00 9.69 -0.56
CA SER A 10 -1.16 8.89 -0.92
C SER A 10 -0.67 7.54 -1.45
N LEU A 11 -1.50 6.52 -1.29
CA LEU A 11 -1.26 5.23 -1.95
C LEU A 11 -1.21 5.46 -3.48
N PRO A 12 -0.37 4.68 -4.20
CA PRO A 12 -0.42 4.69 -5.66
C PRO A 12 -1.82 4.34 -6.18
N GLU A 13 -2.16 4.83 -7.36
CA GLU A 13 -3.46 4.54 -7.97
C GLU A 13 -3.69 3.03 -8.12
N GLY A 14 -4.92 2.59 -7.85
CA GLY A 14 -5.30 1.17 -7.87
C GLY A 14 -5.02 0.41 -6.56
N TYR A 15 -4.23 0.98 -5.64
CA TYR A 15 -3.99 0.37 -4.34
C TYR A 15 -4.98 0.83 -3.28
N ARG A 16 -5.44 -0.12 -2.46
CA ARG A 16 -6.21 0.15 -1.24
C ARG A 16 -5.62 -0.61 -0.06
N ILE A 17 -5.68 -0.01 1.13
CA ILE A 17 -5.36 -0.67 2.39
C ILE A 17 -6.62 -0.72 3.24
N THR A 18 -7.00 -1.91 3.69
CA THR A 18 -8.11 -2.10 4.63
C THR A 18 -7.59 -2.63 5.95
N THR A 19 -8.18 -2.17 7.06
CA THR A 19 -7.88 -2.68 8.40
C THR A 19 -8.94 -3.70 8.84
N TRP A 20 -8.50 -4.79 9.46
CA TRP A 20 -9.37 -5.80 10.07
C TRP A 20 -8.70 -6.36 11.32
N LYS A 21 -9.45 -7.06 12.18
CA LYS A 21 -8.90 -7.72 13.38
C LYS A 21 -8.72 -9.21 13.14
N ASP A 22 -7.56 -9.76 13.50
CA ASP A 22 -7.35 -11.21 13.49
C ASP A 22 -8.11 -11.90 14.63
N ALA A 23 -8.03 -13.24 14.68
CA ALA A 23 -8.69 -14.05 15.70
C ALA A 23 -8.20 -13.75 17.13
N ALA A 24 -7.01 -13.16 17.28
CA ALA A 24 -6.46 -12.72 18.55
C ALA A 24 -6.79 -11.24 18.86
N GLY A 25 -7.56 -10.56 18.01
CA GLY A 25 -7.98 -9.17 18.17
C GLY A 25 -6.96 -8.13 17.72
N ASN A 26 -5.83 -8.55 17.14
CA ASN A 26 -4.79 -7.64 16.67
C ASN A 26 -5.19 -7.02 15.34
N ASP A 27 -4.90 -5.73 15.16
CA ASP A 27 -5.13 -5.06 13.90
C ASP A 27 -4.19 -5.60 12.81
N LYS A 28 -4.77 -5.87 11.64
CA LYS A 28 -4.10 -6.30 10.42
C LYS A 28 -4.48 -5.36 9.30
N TYR A 29 -3.50 -5.09 8.44
CA TYR A 29 -3.62 -4.15 7.33
C TYR A 29 -3.38 -4.91 6.03
N SER A 30 -4.44 -5.15 5.26
CA SER A 30 -4.36 -5.84 3.99
C SER A 30 -4.22 -4.83 2.85
N VAL A 31 -3.23 -5.06 1.98
CA VAL A 31 -3.00 -4.33 0.74
C VAL A 31 -3.71 -5.06 -0.39
N PHE A 32 -4.43 -4.31 -1.21
CA PHE A 32 -5.07 -4.82 -2.42
C PHE A 32 -4.66 -3.99 -3.62
N TRP A 33 -4.63 -4.63 -4.78
CA TRP A 33 -4.64 -4.00 -6.09
C TRP A 33 -5.99 -4.31 -6.72
N GLY A 34 -6.84 -3.30 -6.93
CA GLY A 34 -8.22 -3.54 -7.35
C GLY A 34 -8.96 -4.46 -6.35
N ASP A 35 -9.50 -5.57 -6.86
CA ASP A 35 -10.20 -6.58 -6.04
C ASP A 35 -9.29 -7.64 -5.44
N ASP A 36 -8.04 -7.74 -5.90
CA ASP A 36 -7.10 -8.78 -5.48
C ASP A 36 -6.34 -8.40 -4.22
N ARG A 37 -6.39 -9.26 -3.20
CA ARG A 37 -5.61 -9.10 -1.97
C ARG A 37 -4.17 -9.56 -2.23
N LEU A 38 -3.22 -8.64 -2.09
CA LEU A 38 -1.80 -8.93 -2.28
C LEU A 38 -1.19 -9.54 -1.01
N MET A 39 -1.21 -8.79 0.09
CA MET A 39 -0.54 -9.18 1.34
C MET A 39 -1.16 -8.48 2.55
N SER A 40 -0.93 -9.01 3.76
CA SER A 40 -1.39 -8.42 5.02
C SER A 40 -0.24 -8.22 6.00
N PHE A 41 -0.28 -7.11 6.74
CA PHE A 41 0.78 -6.69 7.64
C PHE A 41 0.23 -6.39 9.03
N ALA A 42 1.11 -6.45 10.05
CA ALA A 42 0.78 -6.07 11.41
C ALA A 42 0.76 -4.54 11.64
N SER A 43 1.34 -3.76 10.72
CA SER A 43 1.35 -2.30 10.80
C SER A 43 0.84 -1.66 9.50
N LYS A 44 0.19 -0.50 9.65
CA LYS A 44 -0.26 0.30 8.50
C LYS A 44 0.91 0.78 7.65
N GLN A 45 2.03 1.11 8.29
CA GLN A 45 3.21 1.63 7.62
C GLN A 45 3.87 0.58 6.73
N ASP A 46 3.93 -0.67 7.17
CA ASP A 46 4.49 -1.77 6.36
C ASP A 46 3.60 -2.07 5.15
N ALA A 47 2.28 -2.08 5.35
CA ALA A 47 1.32 -2.20 4.26
C ALA A 47 1.48 -1.07 3.22
N PHE A 48 1.70 0.16 3.68
CA PHE A 48 1.94 1.31 2.81
C PHE A 48 3.27 1.20 2.05
N ASN A 49 4.36 0.88 2.76
CA ASN A 49 5.68 0.69 2.15
C ASN A 49 5.68 -0.43 1.12
N TYR A 50 4.97 -1.52 1.39
CA TYR A 50 4.79 -2.62 0.44
C TYR A 50 4.04 -2.16 -0.81
N ALA A 51 2.93 -1.44 -0.68
CA ALA A 51 2.18 -0.91 -1.82
C ALA A 51 3.06 -0.01 -2.71
N LEU A 52 3.91 0.84 -2.12
CA LEU A 52 4.88 1.64 -2.86
C LEU A 52 5.92 0.78 -3.59
N LEU A 53 6.52 -0.18 -2.88
CA LEU A 53 7.55 -1.06 -3.44
C LEU A 53 7.03 -1.86 -4.63
N VAL A 54 5.84 -2.47 -4.49
CA VAL A 54 5.23 -3.25 -5.58
C VAL A 54 4.88 -2.35 -6.76
N HIS A 55 4.36 -1.14 -6.51
CA HIS A 55 4.07 -0.19 -7.57
C HIS A 55 5.33 0.21 -8.35
N GLU A 56 6.43 0.55 -7.66
CA GLU A 56 7.70 0.90 -8.29
C GLU A 56 8.28 -0.24 -9.13
N GLN A 57 8.27 -1.48 -8.61
CA GLN A 57 8.77 -2.64 -9.36
C GLN A 57 7.97 -2.91 -10.64
N GLN A 58 6.65 -2.72 -10.61
CA GLN A 58 5.81 -2.92 -11.80
C GLN A 58 6.05 -1.85 -12.89
N GLN A 59 6.40 -0.62 -12.51
CA GLN A 59 6.75 0.43 -13.47
C GLN A 59 8.12 0.17 -14.13
N GLN A 60 9.06 -0.43 -13.39
CA GLN A 60 10.39 -0.74 -13.92
C GLN A 60 10.41 -2.00 -14.81
N GLY A 61 9.49 -2.94 -14.61
CA GLY A 61 9.35 -4.15 -15.43
C GLY A 61 8.78 -3.95 -16.85
N LYS A 62 8.35 -2.72 -17.20
CA LYS A 62 7.79 -2.40 -18.54
C LYS A 62 8.81 -1.86 -19.55
N HIS A 63 10.11 -1.89 -19.22
CA HIS A 63 11.19 -1.46 -20.12
C HIS A 63 12.12 -2.64 -20.46
N LEU A 64 11.59 -3.64 -21.16
CA LEU A 64 12.38 -4.60 -21.96
C LEU A 64 11.65 -4.89 -23.27
#